data_AF-A0A831P2M1-F1
#
_entry.id   AF-A0A831P2M1-F1
#
_cell.length_a   1.000
_cell.length_b   1.000
_cell.length_c   1.000
_cell.angle_alpha   90.00
_cell.angle_beta   90.00
_cell.angle_gamma   90.00
#
_symmetry.space_group_name_H-M   'P 1'
#
loop_
_entity.id
_entity.type
_entity.pdbx_description
1 polymer ?
#
loop_
_entity_poly.entity_id
_entity_poly.type
_entity_poly.pdbx_seq_one_letter_code
_entity_poly.pdbx_strand_id
1 'polypeptide(L)'
;MGSIAMTFLQTVRTAGRRVAAAGVPEGGRHRLVPLLVLSAVALLAGSVSAAPARVANVLENIGFTALPGGEVQVVLTLAKPAPQPVGFSTERPARIALDLLHTRNALAKKTQSIGIGVARSITTAQADGRTRVVINLAKLVPYDVRVAGNRVYVTLNGAPAQGAAGVPVSSVAAGAAQPGITGVEFRRGAAGQALITVDLADSSMPWNLHEEGKKIYVDFMNANLPARLEQRLDVTDFATPVTHVDTYVRGNGARMAIAAHGQYEDMAYQAGDKLTIEIKPVTAAQKEARAKAKFKYTGQRLSLNFQNIQTRAVLQLIADFTGLNIVVSDSVKGNLTLRLKNVPWDQALAIILQTQGLGMRRSGNVIWVAPNDEIVAREKLENEARKQLQNSEPLRFESIQVNYAKA
;
A
#
# COMPACT_ATOMS: atom_id res chain seq x y z
N MET A 1 63.50 15.94 1.76
CA MET A 1 64.14 15.16 2.86
C MET A 1 63.21 13.99 3.18
N GLY A 2 63.71 12.76 3.37
CA GLY A 2 62.90 11.51 3.48
C GLY A 2 62.34 11.06 2.12
N SER A 3 62.50 9.81 1.60
CA SER A 3 62.71 8.46 2.17
C SER A 3 61.45 7.93 2.89
N ILE A 4 60.80 6.79 2.56
CA ILE A 4 61.20 5.37 2.33
C ILE A 4 60.15 4.74 1.33
N ALA A 5 60.24 3.62 0.58
CA ALA A 5 61.08 2.40 0.42
C ALA A 5 61.21 2.05 -1.12
N MET A 6 61.82 1.00 -1.72
CA MET A 6 62.40 -0.34 -1.41
C MET A 6 61.61 -1.56 -1.99
N THR A 7 62.17 -2.19 -3.05
CA THR A 7 62.16 -3.65 -3.39
C THR A 7 60.81 -4.36 -3.77
N PHE A 8 60.67 -5.22 -4.81
CA PHE A 8 61.57 -5.67 -5.92
C PHE A 8 60.83 -6.22 -7.18
N LEU A 9 61.68 -6.55 -8.18
CA LEU A 9 61.68 -7.60 -9.23
C LEU A 9 60.90 -8.93 -8.96
N GLN A 10 60.62 -9.82 -9.94
CA GLN A 10 61.23 -10.05 -11.28
C GLN A 10 60.25 -10.66 -12.33
N THR A 11 60.74 -11.00 -13.54
CA THR A 11 59.98 -11.53 -14.70
C THR A 11 60.83 -12.56 -15.49
N VAL A 12 60.23 -13.45 -16.32
CA VAL A 12 60.68 -13.87 -17.70
C VAL A 12 60.22 -15.30 -18.19
N ARG A 13 59.47 -15.32 -19.33
CA ARG A 13 59.41 -16.27 -20.49
C ARG A 13 59.13 -17.81 -20.42
N THR A 14 58.32 -18.24 -21.42
CA THR A 14 58.43 -19.45 -22.33
C THR A 14 58.34 -20.89 -21.78
N ALA A 15 57.98 -21.94 -22.56
CA ALA A 15 57.13 -22.08 -23.76
C ALA A 15 56.88 -23.56 -24.13
N GLY A 16 55.70 -23.87 -24.70
CA GLY A 16 55.47 -24.84 -25.80
C GLY A 16 55.64 -26.37 -25.59
N ARG A 17 54.62 -27.15 -26.00
CA ARG A 17 54.77 -28.47 -26.67
C ARG A 17 53.51 -28.81 -27.48
N ARG A 18 53.63 -29.71 -28.48
CA ARG A 18 52.57 -30.23 -29.36
C ARG A 18 52.77 -31.76 -29.55
N VAL A 19 51.92 -32.40 -30.37
CA VAL A 19 52.00 -33.81 -30.87
C VAL A 19 51.54 -34.91 -29.88
N ALA A 20 50.92 -36.05 -30.26
CA ALA A 20 49.91 -36.42 -31.29
C ALA A 20 49.51 -37.93 -31.16
N ALA A 21 48.48 -38.34 -31.92
CA ALA A 21 48.28 -39.66 -32.58
C ALA A 21 47.75 -40.91 -31.79
N ALA A 22 47.14 -41.81 -32.59
CA ALA A 22 46.63 -43.18 -32.34
C ALA A 22 45.48 -43.40 -31.31
N GLY A 23 44.50 -44.31 -31.51
CA GLY A 23 44.02 -44.98 -32.74
C GLY A 23 43.59 -46.46 -32.60
N VAL A 24 42.48 -46.86 -33.29
CA VAL A 24 42.16 -48.24 -33.77
C VAL A 24 41.73 -49.29 -32.68
N PRO A 25 40.89 -50.34 -32.94
CA PRO A 25 39.88 -50.64 -33.98
C PRO A 25 38.44 -50.94 -33.42
N GLU A 26 37.59 -51.53 -34.27
CA GLU A 26 36.24 -52.07 -34.00
C GLU A 26 36.23 -53.51 -33.39
N GLY A 27 35.03 -53.98 -33.00
CA GLY A 27 34.57 -55.32 -33.40
C GLY A 27 34.44 -56.41 -32.31
N GLY A 28 33.25 -57.00 -32.19
CA GLY A 28 33.01 -58.20 -31.37
C GLY A 28 31.53 -58.41 -31.00
N ARG A 29 31.05 -59.66 -30.96
CA ARG A 29 29.65 -60.02 -30.65
C ARG A 29 29.55 -61.17 -29.62
N HIS A 30 28.34 -61.31 -29.06
CA HIS A 30 27.78 -62.47 -28.36
C HIS A 30 28.06 -62.66 -26.85
N ARG A 31 27.01 -62.32 -26.07
CA ARG A 31 26.39 -63.10 -24.97
C ARG A 31 27.25 -64.12 -24.21
N LEU A 32 27.34 -63.96 -22.89
CA LEU A 32 26.87 -64.95 -21.90
C LEU A 32 26.75 -64.33 -20.49
N VAL A 33 26.01 -64.99 -19.59
CA VAL A 33 25.63 -64.61 -18.21
C VAL A 33 25.57 -65.94 -17.44
N PRO A 34 26.19 -66.13 -16.24
CA PRO A 34 25.62 -65.56 -14.99
C PRO A 34 26.55 -65.34 -13.76
N LEU A 35 25.91 -64.80 -12.70
CA LEU A 35 26.12 -65.03 -11.24
C LEU A 35 27.31 -64.41 -10.45
N LEU A 36 26.94 -63.48 -9.55
CA LEU A 36 27.38 -63.28 -8.15
C LEU A 36 28.82 -63.65 -7.68
N VAL A 37 29.56 -62.64 -7.20
CA VAL A 37 30.12 -62.56 -5.81
C VAL A 37 30.11 -61.09 -5.34
N LEU A 38 30.00 -60.84 -4.03
CA LEU A 38 30.07 -59.50 -3.41
C LEU A 38 31.48 -58.87 -3.45
N SER A 39 31.55 -57.55 -3.62
CA SER A 39 32.43 -56.65 -2.86
C SER A 39 32.01 -55.19 -3.05
N ALA A 40 32.06 -54.38 -2.00
CA ALA A 40 31.57 -53.00 -2.00
C ALA A 40 32.73 -51.98 -1.93
N VAL A 41 32.71 -50.99 -2.81
CA VAL A 41 33.53 -49.76 -2.73
C VAL A 41 32.63 -48.56 -3.03
N ALA A 42 32.80 -47.46 -2.30
CA ALA A 42 31.82 -46.40 -2.19
C ALA A 42 31.58 -45.61 -3.50
N LEU A 43 30.31 -45.54 -3.95
CA LEU A 43 29.84 -44.45 -4.81
C LEU A 43 29.48 -43.23 -3.95
N LEU A 44 30.42 -42.31 -3.77
CA LEU A 44 30.10 -40.91 -3.45
C LEU A 44 29.72 -40.17 -4.75
N ALA A 45 28.65 -40.65 -5.40
CA ALA A 45 28.05 -39.99 -6.55
C ALA A 45 27.34 -38.71 -6.05
N GLY A 46 27.96 -37.55 -6.28
CA GLY A 46 27.43 -36.27 -5.85
C GLY A 46 26.03 -36.01 -6.45
N SER A 47 25.01 -36.08 -5.60
CA SER A 47 23.64 -35.73 -5.97
C SER A 47 23.52 -34.23 -6.23
N VAL A 48 23.77 -33.85 -7.49
CA VAL A 48 23.39 -32.53 -8.01
C VAL A 48 21.88 -32.42 -7.92
N SER A 49 21.39 -31.88 -6.80
CA SER A 49 20.00 -31.48 -6.61
C SER A 49 19.69 -30.36 -7.60
N ALA A 50 19.28 -30.75 -8.80
CA ALA A 50 18.62 -29.87 -9.75
C ALA A 50 17.36 -29.33 -9.06
N ALA A 51 17.46 -28.10 -8.54
CA ALA A 51 16.35 -27.44 -7.86
C ALA A 51 15.14 -27.47 -8.79
N PRO A 52 13.94 -27.85 -8.31
CA PRO A 52 12.79 -28.08 -9.17
C PRO A 52 12.46 -26.80 -9.92
N ALA A 53 12.73 -26.82 -11.23
CA ALA A 53 12.43 -25.70 -12.11
C ALA A 53 10.92 -25.46 -12.04
N ARG A 54 10.49 -24.45 -11.27
CA ARG A 54 9.07 -24.15 -11.02
C ARG A 54 8.38 -23.92 -12.37
N VAL A 55 7.68 -24.93 -12.86
CA VAL A 55 7.22 -24.99 -14.24
C VAL A 55 6.12 -23.95 -14.43
N ALA A 56 6.53 -22.79 -14.94
CA ALA A 56 5.67 -21.63 -15.13
C ALA A 56 4.36 -22.01 -15.82
N ASN A 57 3.25 -21.44 -15.34
CA ASN A 57 1.98 -21.57 -16.02
C ASN A 57 2.01 -20.76 -17.33
N VAL A 58 1.07 -21.00 -18.23
CA VAL A 58 0.97 -20.33 -19.53
C VAL A 58 -0.45 -19.81 -19.70
N LEU A 59 -0.58 -18.53 -20.04
CA LEU A 59 -1.84 -17.92 -20.48
C LEU A 59 -2.01 -18.21 -21.97
N GLU A 60 -2.96 -19.08 -22.30
CA GLU A 60 -3.17 -19.63 -23.64
C GLU A 60 -4.26 -18.88 -24.41
N ASN A 61 -5.32 -18.45 -23.72
CA ASN A 61 -6.46 -17.79 -24.33
C ASN A 61 -7.05 -16.70 -23.42
N ILE A 62 -7.60 -15.66 -24.05
CA ILE A 62 -8.50 -14.70 -23.42
C ILE A 62 -9.78 -14.67 -24.26
N GLY A 63 -10.90 -15.06 -23.66
CA GLY A 63 -12.24 -14.88 -24.21
C GLY A 63 -12.98 -13.73 -23.52
N PHE A 64 -14.04 -13.23 -24.14
CA PHE A 64 -14.91 -12.23 -23.55
C PHE A 64 -16.34 -12.35 -24.10
N THR A 65 -17.34 -12.17 -23.23
CA THR A 65 -18.76 -12.40 -23.52
C THR A 65 -19.61 -11.31 -22.86
N ALA A 66 -20.63 -10.81 -23.56
CA ALA A 66 -21.67 -9.97 -22.96
C ALA A 66 -22.65 -10.83 -22.14
N LEU A 67 -23.02 -10.38 -20.96
CA LEU A 67 -24.07 -11.00 -20.14
C LEU A 67 -25.34 -10.13 -20.11
N PRO A 68 -26.51 -10.69 -19.74
CA PRO A 68 -27.70 -9.90 -19.43
C PRO A 68 -27.39 -8.81 -18.38
N GLY A 69 -28.12 -7.70 -18.41
CA GLY A 69 -27.81 -6.56 -17.53
C GLY A 69 -26.52 -5.83 -17.91
N GLY A 70 -26.03 -5.95 -19.15
CA GLY A 70 -24.93 -5.15 -19.69
C GLY A 70 -23.57 -5.40 -19.03
N GLU A 71 -23.44 -6.48 -18.26
CA GLU A 71 -22.15 -6.91 -17.72
C GLU A 71 -21.28 -7.52 -18.82
N VAL A 72 -19.97 -7.51 -18.60
CA VAL A 72 -18.99 -8.10 -19.53
C VAL A 72 -18.11 -9.06 -18.77
N GLN A 73 -18.18 -10.35 -19.09
CA GLN A 73 -17.30 -11.35 -18.52
C GLN A 73 -16.09 -11.57 -19.42
N VAL A 74 -14.89 -11.38 -18.89
CA VAL A 74 -13.61 -11.75 -19.49
C VAL A 74 -13.15 -13.07 -18.86
N VAL A 75 -12.66 -14.01 -19.67
CA VAL A 75 -12.22 -15.34 -19.22
C VAL A 75 -10.79 -15.59 -19.68
N LEU A 76 -9.86 -15.66 -18.72
CA LEU A 76 -8.46 -16.02 -18.96
C LEU A 76 -8.36 -17.55 -18.82
N THR A 77 -7.88 -18.27 -19.84
CA THR A 77 -7.64 -19.72 -19.78
C THR A 77 -6.14 -20.02 -19.81
N LEU A 78 -5.70 -20.85 -18.86
CA LEU A 78 -4.30 -21.19 -18.64
C LEU A 78 -4.04 -22.70 -18.84
N ALA A 79 -2.79 -23.06 -19.14
CA ALA A 79 -2.36 -24.45 -19.35
C ALA A 79 -2.44 -25.34 -18.08
N LYS A 80 -2.47 -24.73 -16.89
CA LYS A 80 -2.51 -25.38 -15.57
C LYS A 80 -3.48 -24.66 -14.63
N PRO A 81 -3.88 -25.27 -13.49
CA PRO A 81 -4.69 -24.59 -12.47
C PRO A 81 -4.22 -23.17 -12.19
N ALA A 82 -5.16 -22.23 -12.25
CA ALA A 82 -4.83 -20.81 -12.30
C ALA A 82 -4.46 -20.28 -10.90
N PRO A 83 -3.39 -19.46 -10.78
CA PRO A 83 -3.09 -18.79 -9.51
C PRO A 83 -4.16 -17.73 -9.22
N GLN A 84 -4.33 -17.36 -7.94
CA GLN A 84 -5.06 -16.13 -7.63
C GLN A 84 -4.29 -14.93 -8.22
N PRO A 85 -4.93 -14.11 -9.07
CA PRO A 85 -4.29 -12.92 -9.64
C PRO A 85 -4.24 -11.79 -8.60
N VAL A 86 -3.14 -11.04 -8.57
CA VAL A 86 -3.07 -9.80 -7.78
C VAL A 86 -3.66 -8.66 -8.62
N GLY A 87 -4.85 -8.19 -8.22
CA GLY A 87 -5.58 -7.15 -8.96
C GLY A 87 -5.38 -5.74 -8.41
N PHE A 88 -5.32 -4.77 -9.31
CA PHE A 88 -5.42 -3.34 -8.98
C PHE A 88 -6.14 -2.57 -10.11
N SER A 89 -6.63 -1.37 -9.82
CA SER A 89 -7.31 -0.52 -10.79
C SER A 89 -6.72 0.89 -10.85
N THR A 90 -6.99 1.60 -11.95
CA THR A 90 -6.58 2.97 -12.20
C THR A 90 -7.75 3.72 -12.83
N GLU A 91 -8.02 4.95 -12.40
CA GLU A 91 -9.16 5.75 -12.89
C GLU A 91 -8.82 6.59 -14.13
N ARG A 92 -7.57 7.05 -14.24
CA ARG A 92 -7.12 8.01 -15.26
C ARG A 92 -5.79 7.54 -15.88
N PRO A 93 -5.82 6.82 -17.02
CA PRO A 93 -6.99 6.30 -17.73
C PRO A 93 -7.64 5.11 -17.00
N ALA A 94 -8.93 4.88 -17.26
CA ALA A 94 -9.71 3.81 -16.64
C ALA A 94 -9.19 2.42 -17.06
N ARG A 95 -8.61 1.68 -16.10
CA ARG A 95 -7.97 0.37 -16.32
C ARG A 95 -8.15 -0.55 -15.11
N ILE A 96 -8.37 -1.83 -15.37
CA ILE A 96 -8.16 -2.92 -14.40
C ILE A 96 -6.90 -3.67 -14.82
N ALA A 97 -6.02 -4.00 -13.88
CA ALA A 97 -4.80 -4.75 -14.13
C ALA A 97 -4.69 -5.94 -13.17
N LEU A 98 -4.38 -7.11 -13.72
CA LEU A 98 -4.33 -8.39 -13.01
C LEU A 98 -2.95 -9.05 -13.24
N ASP A 99 -2.17 -9.21 -12.18
CA ASP A 99 -0.87 -9.87 -12.22
C ASP A 99 -1.02 -11.39 -11.98
N LEU A 100 -0.81 -12.18 -13.04
CA LEU A 100 -0.67 -13.63 -12.98
C LEU A 100 0.79 -13.98 -12.65
N LEU A 101 1.05 -14.30 -11.38
CA LEU A 101 2.37 -14.71 -10.91
C LEU A 101 2.81 -16.04 -11.55
N HIS A 102 4.12 -16.21 -11.74
CA HIS A 102 4.74 -17.40 -12.33
C HIS A 102 4.11 -17.85 -13.67
N THR A 103 3.54 -16.92 -14.44
CA THR A 103 2.77 -17.20 -15.65
C THR A 103 3.39 -16.50 -16.86
N ARG A 104 3.58 -17.23 -17.96
CA ARG A 104 4.04 -16.72 -19.26
C ARG A 104 2.85 -16.42 -20.18
N ASN A 105 3.05 -15.55 -21.15
CA ASN A 105 2.04 -15.19 -22.14
C ASN A 105 2.27 -15.94 -23.47
N ALA A 106 1.30 -16.74 -23.93
CA ALA A 106 1.33 -17.43 -25.23
C ALA A 106 0.30 -16.87 -26.23
N LEU A 107 -0.37 -15.76 -25.91
CA LEU A 107 -1.37 -15.14 -26.80
C LEU A 107 -0.71 -14.61 -28.07
N ALA A 108 -1.18 -15.08 -29.24
CA ALA A 108 -0.72 -14.61 -30.55
C ALA A 108 -0.90 -13.09 -30.77
N LYS A 109 -1.84 -12.45 -30.06
CA LYS A 109 -2.04 -11.00 -30.06
C LYS A 109 -1.92 -10.46 -28.64
N LYS A 110 -0.86 -9.67 -28.38
CA LYS A 110 -0.59 -9.02 -27.09
C LYS A 110 -1.65 -7.98 -26.70
N THR A 111 -2.29 -7.34 -27.69
CA THR A 111 -3.42 -6.43 -27.49
C THR A 111 -4.60 -6.88 -28.36
N GLN A 112 -5.80 -6.82 -27.80
CA GLN A 112 -7.06 -7.24 -28.41
C GLN A 112 -8.16 -6.22 -28.11
N SER A 113 -8.96 -5.83 -29.09
CA SER A 113 -10.15 -4.98 -28.90
C SER A 113 -11.33 -5.82 -28.39
N ILE A 114 -12.04 -5.34 -27.37
CA ILE A 114 -13.32 -5.92 -26.93
C ILE A 114 -14.47 -5.13 -27.57
N GLY A 115 -14.55 -3.82 -27.29
CA GLY A 115 -15.60 -2.94 -27.81
C GLY A 115 -17.00 -3.11 -27.19
N ILE A 116 -17.17 -4.06 -26.26
CA ILE A 116 -18.45 -4.45 -25.66
C ILE A 116 -18.63 -3.78 -24.29
N GLY A 117 -19.83 -3.22 -24.05
CA GLY A 117 -20.20 -2.60 -22.77
C GLY A 117 -19.22 -1.50 -22.37
N VAL A 118 -18.66 -1.60 -21.16
CA VAL A 118 -17.64 -0.67 -20.67
C VAL A 118 -16.20 -1.05 -21.06
N ALA A 119 -15.97 -2.24 -21.63
CA ALA A 119 -14.63 -2.74 -21.90
C ALA A 119 -14.17 -2.38 -23.32
N ARG A 120 -13.02 -1.70 -23.43
CA ARG A 120 -12.50 -1.22 -24.73
C ARG A 120 -11.49 -2.20 -25.33
N SER A 121 -10.48 -2.59 -24.57
CA SER A 121 -9.42 -3.50 -25.05
C SER A 121 -8.70 -4.20 -23.91
N ILE A 122 -8.08 -5.34 -24.19
CA ILE A 122 -7.12 -5.99 -23.29
C ILE A 122 -5.72 -5.88 -23.87
N THR A 123 -4.74 -5.58 -23.02
CA THR A 123 -3.31 -5.59 -23.33
C THR A 123 -2.59 -6.50 -22.33
N THR A 124 -1.63 -7.29 -22.80
CA THR A 124 -0.87 -8.22 -21.99
C THR A 124 0.63 -7.93 -22.06
N ALA A 125 1.27 -7.85 -20.90
CA ALA A 125 2.69 -7.59 -20.74
C ALA A 125 3.31 -8.63 -19.80
N GLN A 126 4.55 -9.05 -20.06
CA GLN A 126 5.26 -10.03 -19.25
C GLN A 126 6.62 -9.48 -18.83
N ALA A 127 6.89 -9.50 -17.53
CA ALA A 127 8.14 -9.06 -16.90
C ALA A 127 8.33 -9.84 -15.59
N ASP A 128 9.55 -9.98 -15.09
CA ASP A 128 9.87 -10.52 -13.74
C ASP A 128 9.18 -11.86 -13.39
N GLY A 129 8.92 -12.72 -14.38
CA GLY A 129 8.21 -13.99 -14.19
C GLY A 129 6.70 -13.90 -13.95
N ARG A 130 6.08 -12.72 -14.13
CA ARG A 130 4.62 -12.51 -14.09
C ARG A 130 4.08 -12.04 -15.44
N THR A 131 2.81 -12.34 -15.71
CA THR A 131 2.05 -11.77 -16.84
C THR A 131 0.98 -10.83 -16.29
N ARG A 132 1.08 -9.55 -16.63
CA ARG A 132 0.09 -8.51 -16.31
C ARG A 132 -0.93 -8.43 -17.44
N VAL A 133 -2.20 -8.69 -17.13
CA VAL A 133 -3.34 -8.52 -18.04
C VAL A 133 -4.03 -7.19 -17.69
N VAL A 134 -4.09 -6.26 -18.64
CA VAL A 134 -4.67 -4.91 -18.45
C VAL A 134 -5.91 -4.76 -19.31
N ILE A 135 -7.07 -4.64 -18.68
CA ILE A 135 -8.35 -4.32 -19.31
C ILE A 135 -8.50 -2.79 -19.31
N ASN A 136 -8.45 -2.16 -20.49
CA ASN A 136 -8.77 -0.74 -20.68
C ASN A 136 -10.29 -0.56 -20.76
N LEU A 137 -10.83 0.41 -20.04
CA LEU A 137 -12.26 0.66 -19.90
C LEU A 137 -12.67 2.04 -20.44
N ALA A 138 -13.95 2.22 -20.70
CA ALA A 138 -14.57 3.52 -21.00
C ALA A 138 -14.74 4.39 -19.75
N LYS A 139 -15.08 3.74 -18.63
CA LYS A 139 -15.23 4.27 -17.27
C LYS A 139 -14.85 3.15 -16.31
N LEU A 140 -14.32 3.46 -15.12
CA LEU A 140 -14.11 2.41 -14.12
C LEU A 140 -15.47 1.91 -13.61
N VAL A 141 -15.58 0.61 -13.36
CA VAL A 141 -16.76 -0.07 -12.82
C VAL A 141 -16.36 -1.05 -11.72
N PRO A 142 -17.30 -1.46 -10.84
CA PRO A 142 -17.11 -2.64 -10.00
C PRO A 142 -16.81 -3.88 -10.85
N TYR A 143 -15.97 -4.76 -10.33
CA TYR A 143 -15.65 -6.03 -10.97
C TYR A 143 -15.41 -7.14 -9.95
N ASP A 144 -15.84 -8.35 -10.31
CA ASP A 144 -15.62 -9.59 -9.57
C ASP A 144 -14.51 -10.39 -10.24
N VAL A 145 -13.59 -10.97 -9.46
CA VAL A 145 -12.60 -11.94 -9.96
C VAL A 145 -12.80 -13.28 -9.28
N ARG A 146 -13.00 -14.34 -10.06
CA ARG A 146 -13.19 -15.72 -9.55
C ARG A 146 -12.27 -16.69 -10.28
N VAL A 147 -11.65 -17.60 -9.53
CA VAL A 147 -10.76 -18.64 -10.06
C VAL A 147 -11.48 -19.98 -9.99
N ALA A 148 -11.56 -20.71 -11.09
CA ALA A 148 -12.09 -22.07 -11.12
C ALA A 148 -11.29 -22.95 -12.09
N GLY A 149 -10.66 -24.01 -11.55
CA GLY A 149 -9.78 -24.89 -12.31
C GLY A 149 -8.61 -24.13 -12.94
N ASN A 150 -8.47 -24.21 -14.25
CA ASN A 150 -7.45 -23.51 -15.04
C ASN A 150 -7.92 -22.15 -15.62
N ARG A 151 -9.04 -21.61 -15.13
CA ARG A 151 -9.62 -20.35 -15.63
C ARG A 151 -9.76 -19.29 -14.55
N VAL A 152 -9.55 -18.04 -14.97
CA VAL A 152 -9.84 -16.84 -14.21
C VAL A 152 -10.98 -16.09 -14.91
N TYR A 153 -12.08 -15.91 -14.21
CA TYR A 153 -13.25 -15.17 -14.65
C TYR A 153 -13.20 -13.77 -14.05
N VAL A 154 -13.47 -12.75 -14.87
CA VAL A 154 -13.48 -11.34 -14.48
C VAL A 154 -14.79 -10.74 -15.00
N THR A 155 -15.78 -10.57 -14.13
CA THR A 155 -17.07 -9.95 -14.50
C THR A 155 -16.99 -8.45 -14.26
N LEU A 156 -17.39 -7.63 -15.24
CA LEU A 156 -17.36 -6.18 -15.22
C LEU A 156 -18.79 -5.64 -15.21
N ASN A 157 -19.21 -4.98 -14.13
CA ASN A 157 -20.63 -4.77 -13.85
C ASN A 157 -21.09 -3.42 -14.47
N GLY A 158 -21.75 -3.48 -15.63
CA GLY A 158 -21.73 -2.39 -16.61
C GLY A 158 -22.96 -1.46 -16.71
N ALA A 159 -24.17 -1.95 -16.42
CA ALA A 159 -25.43 -1.23 -16.66
C ALA A 159 -25.97 -0.45 -15.46
N PRO A 160 -26.87 0.53 -15.68
CA PRO A 160 -27.78 1.00 -14.65
C PRO A 160 -28.84 -0.08 -14.34
N ALA A 161 -29.22 -0.20 -13.06
CA ALA A 161 -30.34 -1.06 -12.68
C ALA A 161 -31.68 -0.38 -13.01
N GLN A 162 -32.52 -1.04 -13.81
CA GLN A 162 -33.92 -0.66 -14.03
C GLN A 162 -34.82 -1.90 -14.11
N GLY A 163 -35.88 -1.91 -13.29
CA GLY A 163 -37.15 -2.57 -13.60
C GLY A 163 -37.17 -4.10 -13.74
N ALA A 164 -37.17 -4.82 -12.62
CA ALA A 164 -37.85 -6.11 -12.52
C ALA A 164 -38.78 -6.09 -11.29
N ALA A 165 -40.06 -5.83 -11.50
CA ALA A 165 -41.05 -5.85 -10.43
C ALA A 165 -41.43 -7.31 -10.12
N GLY A 166 -41.19 -7.75 -8.88
CA GLY A 166 -41.48 -9.10 -8.42
C GLY A 166 -41.78 -9.11 -6.91
N VAL A 167 -42.90 -9.75 -6.57
CA VAL A 167 -43.53 -9.90 -5.24
C VAL A 167 -42.60 -9.94 -4.01
N PRO A 168 -43.02 -9.37 -2.86
CA PRO A 168 -42.22 -9.36 -1.64
C PRO A 168 -42.16 -10.75 -1.00
N VAL A 169 -40.96 -11.30 -0.90
CA VAL A 169 -40.64 -12.40 0.03
C VAL A 169 -39.88 -11.84 1.23
N SER A 170 -40.54 -11.79 2.39
CA SER A 170 -39.96 -11.33 3.65
C SER A 170 -38.95 -12.33 4.21
N SER A 171 -37.76 -12.41 3.63
CA SER A 171 -36.63 -13.13 4.22
C SER A 171 -36.01 -12.29 5.34
N VAL A 172 -36.04 -12.80 6.57
CA VAL A 172 -35.35 -12.21 7.73
C VAL A 172 -33.83 -12.31 7.58
N ALA A 173 -33.25 -11.39 6.81
CA ALA A 173 -31.82 -11.26 6.67
C ALA A 173 -31.19 -10.74 7.97
N ALA A 174 -30.38 -11.57 8.63
CA ALA A 174 -29.45 -11.08 9.63
C ALA A 174 -28.54 -10.02 8.99
N GLY A 175 -28.53 -8.81 9.55
CA GLY A 175 -28.09 -7.62 8.83
C GLY A 175 -26.60 -7.60 8.49
N ALA A 176 -26.26 -7.94 7.25
CA ALA A 176 -25.08 -7.37 6.62
C ALA A 176 -25.28 -5.86 6.53
N ALA A 177 -24.44 -5.07 7.23
CA ALA A 177 -24.53 -3.62 7.20
C ALA A 177 -24.38 -3.13 5.75
N GLN A 178 -25.44 -2.55 5.18
CA GLN A 178 -25.36 -2.01 3.84
C GLN A 178 -24.36 -0.85 3.83
N PRO A 179 -23.42 -0.79 2.86
CA PRO A 179 -22.51 0.33 2.73
C PRO A 179 -23.33 1.63 2.61
N GLY A 180 -23.10 2.57 3.51
CA GLY A 180 -23.80 3.84 3.57
C GLY A 180 -23.08 4.87 4.43
N ILE A 181 -23.59 6.09 4.45
CA ILE A 181 -23.12 7.16 5.33
C ILE A 181 -24.02 7.18 6.57
N THR A 182 -23.43 7.11 7.76
CA THR A 182 -24.16 7.05 9.04
C THR A 182 -24.25 8.41 9.73
N GLY A 183 -23.28 9.29 9.49
CA GLY A 183 -23.22 10.67 9.98
C GLY A 183 -22.35 11.58 9.09
N VAL A 184 -22.64 12.88 9.11
CA VAL A 184 -21.82 13.95 8.52
C VAL A 184 -21.78 15.09 9.53
N GLU A 185 -20.58 15.56 9.87
CA GLU A 185 -20.31 16.55 10.92
C GLU A 185 -19.29 17.58 10.39
N PHE A 186 -19.52 18.86 10.68
CA PHE A 186 -18.58 19.94 10.34
C PHE A 186 -18.03 20.58 11.61
N ARG A 187 -16.70 20.79 11.66
CA ARG A 187 -16.05 21.54 12.74
C ARG A 187 -15.00 22.51 12.22
N ARG A 188 -14.87 23.64 12.92
CA ARG A 188 -13.75 24.58 12.74
C ARG A 188 -12.53 24.08 13.52
N GLY A 189 -11.39 23.94 12.84
CA GLY A 189 -10.11 23.67 13.50
C GLY A 189 -9.44 24.94 14.03
N ALA A 190 -8.49 24.77 14.97
CA ALA A 190 -7.83 25.88 15.66
C ALA A 190 -7.05 26.83 14.71
N ALA A 191 -6.56 26.34 13.57
CA ALA A 191 -5.86 27.12 12.55
C ALA A 191 -6.79 27.65 11.44
N GLY A 192 -8.11 27.65 11.66
CA GLY A 192 -9.10 28.12 10.68
C GLY A 192 -9.36 27.17 9.52
N GLN A 193 -8.91 25.91 9.62
CA GLN A 193 -9.33 24.87 8.67
C GLN A 193 -10.79 24.47 8.91
N ALA A 194 -11.45 24.01 7.84
CA ALA A 194 -12.64 23.18 7.95
C ALA A 194 -12.22 21.72 8.17
N LEU A 195 -12.90 21.05 9.11
CA LEU A 195 -12.78 19.62 9.38
C LEU A 195 -14.15 18.99 9.16
N ILE A 196 -14.33 18.29 8.04
CA ILE A 196 -15.56 17.59 7.69
C ILE A 196 -15.36 16.12 8.04
N THR A 197 -16.09 15.63 9.02
CA THR A 197 -16.05 14.23 9.47
C THR A 197 -17.26 13.51 8.90
N VAL A 198 -17.03 12.37 8.25
CA VAL A 198 -18.05 11.50 7.67
C VAL A 198 -17.92 10.14 8.33
N ASP A 199 -18.97 9.70 9.02
CA ASP A 199 -19.08 8.37 9.59
C ASP A 199 -19.61 7.41 8.51
N LEU A 200 -18.91 6.31 8.26
CA LEU A 200 -19.24 5.31 7.25
C LEU A 200 -19.84 4.06 7.92
N ALA A 201 -20.73 3.36 7.22
CA ALA A 201 -21.29 2.09 7.71
C ALA A 201 -20.29 0.92 7.65
N ASP A 202 -19.20 1.05 6.86
CA ASP A 202 -18.11 0.09 6.78
C ASP A 202 -16.78 0.76 6.38
N SER A 203 -15.68 0.21 6.90
CA SER A 203 -14.31 0.66 6.67
C SER A 203 -13.75 0.36 5.28
N SER A 204 -14.31 -0.59 4.53
CA SER A 204 -13.87 -0.90 3.16
C SER A 204 -14.51 -0.02 2.08
N MET A 205 -15.44 0.89 2.47
CA MET A 205 -16.21 1.70 1.52
C MET A 205 -15.33 2.49 0.52
N PRO A 206 -15.55 2.31 -0.80
CA PRO A 206 -14.87 3.08 -1.83
C PRO A 206 -15.41 4.53 -1.96
N TRP A 207 -14.67 5.48 -1.40
CA TRP A 207 -14.84 6.93 -1.65
C TRP A 207 -13.82 7.50 -2.66
N ASN A 208 -14.04 8.69 -3.22
CA ASN A 208 -13.04 9.41 -4.03
C ASN A 208 -13.16 10.94 -3.95
N LEU A 209 -12.19 11.58 -3.28
CA LEU A 209 -12.01 13.05 -3.24
C LEU A 209 -11.46 13.58 -4.58
N HIS A 210 -12.06 14.60 -5.17
CA HIS A 210 -11.54 15.30 -6.35
C HIS A 210 -12.01 16.75 -6.40
N GLU A 211 -11.17 17.64 -6.93
CA GLU A 211 -11.53 19.04 -7.18
C GLU A 211 -12.08 19.22 -8.60
N GLU A 212 -13.17 20.00 -8.75
CA GLU A 212 -13.79 20.34 -10.02
C GLU A 212 -14.32 21.80 -9.95
N GLY A 213 -13.68 22.70 -10.69
CA GLY A 213 -14.02 24.13 -10.71
C GLY A 213 -13.64 24.84 -9.40
N LYS A 214 -14.65 25.16 -8.56
CA LYS A 214 -14.50 25.74 -7.21
C LYS A 214 -15.14 24.86 -6.13
N LYS A 215 -15.37 23.57 -6.44
CA LYS A 215 -15.96 22.59 -5.51
C LYS A 215 -15.03 21.40 -5.36
N ILE A 216 -14.93 20.93 -4.13
CA ILE A 216 -14.29 19.67 -3.78
C ILE A 216 -15.41 18.63 -3.64
N TYR A 217 -15.35 17.55 -4.41
CA TYR A 217 -16.33 16.49 -4.43
C TYR A 217 -15.78 15.22 -3.80
N VAL A 218 -16.57 14.58 -2.94
CA VAL A 218 -16.34 13.21 -2.50
C VAL A 218 -17.48 12.35 -3.06
N ASP A 219 -17.17 11.49 -4.04
CA ASP A 219 -18.09 10.42 -4.42
C ASP A 219 -17.95 9.26 -3.41
N PHE A 220 -19.06 8.65 -3.01
CA PHE A 220 -19.13 7.45 -2.17
C PHE A 220 -19.88 6.36 -2.96
N MET A 221 -19.14 5.40 -3.51
CA MET A 221 -19.70 4.44 -4.46
C MET A 221 -20.49 3.36 -3.72
N ASN A 222 -21.68 3.02 -4.20
CA ASN A 222 -22.62 2.08 -3.57
C ASN A 222 -23.06 2.47 -2.14
N ALA A 223 -22.86 3.73 -1.74
CA ALA A 223 -23.24 4.22 -0.42
C ALA A 223 -24.72 4.63 -0.35
N ASN A 224 -25.49 3.95 0.50
CA ASN A 224 -26.81 4.39 0.95
C ASN A 224 -26.69 5.71 1.74
N LEU A 225 -27.50 6.70 1.42
CA LEU A 225 -27.61 7.97 2.15
C LEU A 225 -28.98 8.05 2.84
N PRO A 226 -29.06 7.93 4.16
CA PRO A 226 -30.30 8.18 4.89
C PRO A 226 -30.78 9.62 4.66
N ALA A 227 -32.07 9.82 4.38
CA ALA A 227 -32.64 11.14 4.03
C ALA A 227 -32.32 12.26 5.04
N ARG A 228 -32.11 11.94 6.33
CA ARG A 228 -31.64 12.90 7.36
C ARG A 228 -30.27 13.52 7.08
N LEU A 229 -29.46 12.90 6.21
CA LEU A 229 -28.14 13.35 5.78
C LEU A 229 -28.13 13.88 4.35
N GLU A 230 -29.26 13.82 3.63
CA GLU A 230 -29.44 14.47 2.33
C GLU A 230 -29.77 15.95 2.56
N GLN A 231 -28.75 16.72 2.93
CA GLN A 231 -28.89 18.13 3.32
C GLN A 231 -27.70 18.99 2.91
N ARG A 232 -27.94 20.30 2.90
CA ARG A 232 -26.94 21.36 2.75
C ARG A 232 -26.65 21.95 4.12
N LEU A 233 -25.39 21.84 4.56
CA LEU A 233 -24.88 22.59 5.70
C LEU A 233 -24.31 23.92 5.18
N ASP A 234 -24.86 25.06 5.63
CA ASP A 234 -24.16 26.35 5.52
C ASP A 234 -23.19 26.46 6.70
N VAL A 235 -21.94 26.83 6.39
CA VAL A 235 -20.84 26.92 7.34
C VAL A 235 -20.02 28.21 7.16
N THR A 236 -20.61 29.20 6.47
CA THR A 236 -19.97 30.48 6.12
C THR A 236 -19.48 31.25 7.35
N ASP A 237 -20.27 31.29 8.42
CA ASP A 237 -19.97 32.03 9.67
C ASP A 237 -18.78 31.45 10.46
N PHE A 238 -18.36 30.21 10.18
CA PHE A 238 -17.25 29.57 10.90
C PHE A 238 -15.86 30.08 10.48
N ALA A 239 -15.76 31.09 9.60
CA ALA A 239 -14.50 31.70 9.17
C ALA A 239 -13.45 30.65 8.74
N THR A 240 -13.86 29.79 7.79
CA THR A 240 -13.03 28.78 7.12
C THR A 240 -13.10 28.99 5.59
N PRO A 241 -12.27 28.32 4.77
CA PRO A 241 -12.41 28.37 3.31
C PRO A 241 -13.73 27.80 2.78
N VAL A 242 -14.41 26.93 3.55
CA VAL A 242 -15.66 26.29 3.16
C VAL A 242 -16.83 27.21 3.49
N THR A 243 -17.78 27.33 2.56
CA THR A 243 -19.07 28.02 2.79
C THR A 243 -20.24 27.05 2.86
N HIS A 244 -20.23 25.98 2.07
CA HIS A 244 -21.31 24.99 2.03
C HIS A 244 -20.78 23.56 1.95
N VAL A 245 -21.49 22.63 2.59
CA VAL A 245 -21.32 21.18 2.42
C VAL A 245 -22.66 20.57 1.99
N ASP A 246 -22.80 20.27 0.70
CA ASP A 246 -23.98 19.62 0.13
C ASP A 246 -23.79 18.10 0.14
N THR A 247 -24.58 17.30 0.86
CA THR A 247 -24.54 15.82 0.74
C THR A 247 -25.85 15.32 0.13
N TYR A 248 -25.78 14.53 -0.94
CA TYR A 248 -26.95 14.11 -1.73
C TYR A 248 -26.75 12.78 -2.45
N VAL A 249 -27.83 12.11 -2.83
CA VAL A 249 -27.84 10.87 -3.61
C VAL A 249 -27.44 11.14 -5.06
N ARG A 250 -26.57 10.30 -5.63
CA ARG A 250 -26.11 10.42 -7.02
C ARG A 250 -25.91 9.05 -7.66
N GLY A 251 -26.91 8.62 -8.43
CA GLY A 251 -26.90 7.29 -9.05
C GLY A 251 -27.03 6.20 -7.99
N ASN A 252 -26.16 5.19 -8.04
CA ASN A 252 -26.09 4.13 -7.03
C ASN A 252 -25.08 4.48 -5.92
N GLY A 253 -25.27 5.60 -5.22
CA GLY A 253 -24.35 6.07 -4.20
C GLY A 253 -24.64 7.49 -3.74
N ALA A 254 -23.74 8.05 -2.92
CA ALA A 254 -23.81 9.43 -2.44
C ALA A 254 -22.70 10.28 -3.05
N ARG A 255 -22.94 11.59 -3.18
CA ARG A 255 -21.90 12.60 -3.45
C ARG A 255 -22.02 13.70 -2.40
N MET A 256 -20.89 14.02 -1.78
CA MET A 256 -20.73 15.26 -1.02
C MET A 256 -20.02 16.29 -1.92
N ALA A 257 -20.53 17.53 -1.94
CA ALA A 257 -19.99 18.64 -2.70
C ALA A 257 -19.71 19.82 -1.76
N ILE A 258 -18.43 20.09 -1.54
CA ILE A 258 -17.94 21.11 -0.62
C ILE A 258 -17.62 22.36 -1.44
N ALA A 259 -18.34 23.45 -1.20
CA ALA A 259 -18.08 24.73 -1.83
C ALA A 259 -17.03 25.51 -1.03
N ALA A 260 -15.90 25.84 -1.66
CA ALA A 260 -14.79 26.51 -1.01
C ALA A 260 -14.31 27.75 -1.79
N HIS A 261 -13.71 28.70 -1.08
CA HIS A 261 -13.28 29.99 -1.62
C HIS A 261 -11.83 30.33 -1.25
N GLY A 262 -11.29 31.38 -1.89
CA GLY A 262 -9.91 31.83 -1.69
C GLY A 262 -8.87 30.86 -2.27
N GLN A 263 -7.81 30.60 -1.50
CA GLN A 263 -6.80 29.60 -1.80
C GLN A 263 -6.71 28.65 -0.60
N TYR A 264 -6.82 27.35 -0.86
CA TYR A 264 -6.81 26.30 0.16
C TYR A 264 -5.89 25.14 -0.24
N GLU A 265 -5.62 24.27 0.74
CA GLU A 265 -5.10 22.93 0.53
C GLU A 265 -6.11 21.92 1.09
N ASP A 266 -6.44 20.92 0.27
CA ASP A 266 -7.29 19.78 0.62
C ASP A 266 -6.44 18.59 1.08
N MET A 267 -6.93 17.84 2.06
CA MET A 267 -6.45 16.49 2.32
C MET A 267 -7.58 15.64 2.91
N ALA A 268 -7.50 14.32 2.72
CA ALA A 268 -8.44 13.39 3.34
C ALA A 268 -7.72 12.17 3.91
N TYR A 269 -8.15 11.75 5.09
CA TYR A 269 -7.71 10.52 5.73
C TYR A 269 -8.90 9.75 6.28
N GLN A 270 -8.87 8.44 6.12
CA GLN A 270 -9.83 7.51 6.69
C GLN A 270 -9.08 6.58 7.64
N ALA A 271 -9.59 6.45 8.87
CA ALA A 271 -9.11 5.50 9.87
C ALA A 271 -10.31 4.67 10.35
N GLY A 272 -10.33 3.37 10.03
CA GLY A 272 -11.51 2.54 10.26
C GLY A 272 -12.73 3.02 9.47
N ASP A 273 -13.84 3.24 10.16
CA ASP A 273 -15.12 3.75 9.65
C ASP A 273 -15.18 5.29 9.54
N LYS A 274 -14.22 6.01 10.13
CA LYS A 274 -14.16 7.48 10.15
C LYS A 274 -13.39 8.02 8.95
N LEU A 275 -14.03 8.79 8.08
CA LEU A 275 -13.38 9.61 7.05
C LEU A 275 -13.36 11.09 7.46
N THR A 276 -12.18 11.71 7.51
CA THR A 276 -12.02 13.14 7.72
C THR A 276 -11.48 13.81 6.46
N ILE A 277 -12.09 14.92 6.06
CA ILE A 277 -11.59 15.84 5.03
C ILE A 277 -11.19 17.14 5.73
N GLU A 278 -9.91 17.51 5.63
CA GLU A 278 -9.39 18.80 6.11
C GLU A 278 -9.20 19.75 4.92
N ILE A 279 -9.77 20.96 5.01
CA ILE A 279 -9.61 22.03 4.02
C ILE A 279 -9.04 23.25 4.72
N LYS A 280 -7.77 23.54 4.46
CA LYS A 280 -6.97 24.53 5.19
C LYS A 280 -6.71 25.78 4.33
N PRO A 281 -6.92 27.00 4.85
CA PRO A 281 -6.55 28.22 4.13
C PRO A 281 -5.03 28.30 3.93
N VAL A 282 -4.60 28.77 2.76
CA VAL A 282 -3.21 29.13 2.48
C VAL A 282 -3.13 30.50 1.81
N THR A 283 -2.12 31.30 2.16
CA THR A 283 -1.92 32.60 1.49
C THR A 283 -1.33 32.41 0.09
N ALA A 284 -1.54 33.38 -0.80
CA ALA A 284 -0.92 33.36 -2.14
C ALA A 284 0.61 33.26 -2.05
N ALA A 285 1.23 34.01 -1.13
CA ALA A 285 2.66 33.94 -0.84
C ALA A 285 3.12 32.56 -0.35
N GLN A 286 2.34 31.86 0.49
CA GLN A 286 2.64 30.48 0.90
C GLN A 286 2.53 29.50 -0.28
N LYS A 287 1.50 29.64 -1.12
CA LYS A 287 1.30 28.79 -2.31
C LYS A 287 2.41 29.00 -3.34
N GLU A 288 2.84 30.24 -3.56
CA GLU A 288 4.01 30.56 -4.39
C GLU A 288 5.32 30.05 -3.79
N ALA A 289 5.56 30.27 -2.48
CA ALA A 289 6.76 29.79 -1.80
C ALA A 289 6.87 28.26 -1.92
N ARG A 290 5.77 27.52 -1.76
CA ARG A 290 5.70 26.06 -1.95
C ARG A 290 5.89 25.65 -3.41
N ALA A 291 5.33 26.39 -4.37
CA ALA A 291 5.54 26.15 -5.80
C ALA A 291 7.00 26.37 -6.24
N LYS A 292 7.70 27.31 -5.60
CA LYS A 292 9.14 27.61 -5.80
C LYS A 292 10.04 26.63 -5.02
N ALA A 293 9.62 26.19 -3.84
CA ALA A 293 10.37 25.29 -2.95
C ALA A 293 10.29 23.79 -3.31
N LYS A 294 9.96 23.43 -4.55
CA LYS A 294 9.79 22.03 -5.03
C LYS A 294 10.99 21.10 -4.82
N PHE A 295 12.15 21.61 -4.38
CA PHE A 295 13.36 20.84 -4.08
C PHE A 295 14.04 21.18 -2.74
N LYS A 296 13.29 21.63 -1.71
CA LYS A 296 13.81 21.65 -0.32
C LYS A 296 12.75 21.20 0.69
N TYR A 297 13.14 20.25 1.54
CA TYR A 297 12.25 19.46 2.40
C TYR A 297 11.54 20.25 3.50
N THR A 298 10.22 20.03 3.62
CA THR A 298 9.55 19.55 4.85
C THR A 298 8.23 18.88 4.45
N GLY A 299 8.03 17.60 4.79
CA GLY A 299 6.76 16.88 4.53
C GLY A 299 6.49 16.55 3.05
N GLN A 300 7.12 15.50 2.51
CA GLN A 300 6.61 14.90 1.26
C GLN A 300 5.17 14.40 1.48
N ARG A 301 4.26 14.76 0.57
CA ARG A 301 2.88 14.27 0.61
C ARG A 301 2.80 12.85 0.04
N LEU A 302 1.98 12.03 0.67
CA LEU A 302 1.72 10.66 0.28
C LEU A 302 0.22 10.42 0.08
N SER A 303 -0.11 9.38 -0.68
CA SER A 303 -1.48 8.90 -0.88
C SER A 303 -1.42 7.39 -0.90
N LEU A 304 -2.04 6.77 0.09
CA LEU A 304 -1.87 5.36 0.46
C LEU A 304 -3.24 4.74 0.70
N ASN A 305 -3.37 3.45 0.46
CA ASN A 305 -4.60 2.70 0.74
C ASN A 305 -4.23 1.34 1.30
N PHE A 306 -4.55 1.12 2.58
CA PHE A 306 -4.32 -0.13 3.27
C PHE A 306 -5.61 -0.64 3.89
N GLN A 307 -5.87 -1.94 3.74
CA GLN A 307 -6.99 -2.63 4.33
C GLN A 307 -6.43 -3.81 5.14
N ASN A 308 -6.74 -3.87 6.44
CA ASN A 308 -6.33 -4.95 7.35
C ASN A 308 -4.82 -5.29 7.31
N ILE A 309 -3.95 -4.27 7.28
CA ILE A 309 -2.48 -4.44 7.28
C ILE A 309 -1.93 -4.38 8.71
N GLN A 310 -0.85 -5.11 9.01
CA GLN A 310 -0.19 -5.02 10.31
C GLN A 310 0.41 -3.62 10.54
N THR A 311 0.17 -3.03 11.71
CA THR A 311 0.60 -1.66 12.03
C THR A 311 2.12 -1.46 11.92
N ARG A 312 2.92 -2.47 12.27
CA ARG A 312 4.38 -2.49 12.08
C ARG A 312 4.80 -2.28 10.62
N ALA A 313 4.10 -2.91 9.67
CA ALA A 313 4.41 -2.82 8.25
C ALA A 313 4.10 -1.42 7.67
N VAL A 314 3.06 -0.74 8.18
CA VAL A 314 2.77 0.65 7.78
C VAL A 314 3.84 1.61 8.29
N LEU A 315 4.25 1.47 9.55
CA LEU A 315 5.32 2.27 10.15
C LEU A 315 6.65 2.08 9.39
N GLN A 316 6.98 0.85 9.01
CA GLN A 316 8.18 0.57 8.20
C GLN A 316 8.08 1.15 6.78
N LEU A 317 6.94 1.06 6.11
CA LEU A 317 6.75 1.66 4.79
C LEU A 317 6.85 3.20 4.81
N ILE A 318 6.50 3.85 5.94
CA ILE A 318 6.77 5.29 6.15
C ILE A 318 8.27 5.55 6.39
N ALA A 319 8.96 4.66 7.11
CA ALA A 319 10.42 4.73 7.29
C ALA A 319 11.13 4.69 5.92
N ASP A 320 10.81 3.69 5.11
CA ASP A 320 11.36 3.47 3.76
C ASP A 320 11.08 4.65 2.81
N PHE A 321 9.87 5.22 2.85
CA PHE A 321 9.49 6.38 2.04
C PHE A 321 10.19 7.68 2.46
N THR A 322 10.51 7.84 3.74
CA THR A 322 11.07 9.10 4.29
C THR A 322 12.57 9.08 4.49
N GLY A 323 13.21 7.90 4.48
CA GLY A 323 14.62 7.71 4.85
C GLY A 323 14.88 7.85 6.36
N LEU A 324 13.84 7.80 7.20
CA LEU A 324 13.94 7.89 8.65
C LEU A 324 14.09 6.50 9.28
N ASN A 325 14.90 6.40 10.33
CA ASN A 325 15.12 5.13 11.03
C ASN A 325 14.03 4.93 12.09
N ILE A 326 12.92 4.28 11.72
CA ILE A 326 11.83 3.98 12.65
C ILE A 326 12.03 2.59 13.27
N VAL A 327 12.21 2.53 14.59
CA VAL A 327 12.42 1.32 15.38
C VAL A 327 11.14 1.03 16.17
N VAL A 328 10.44 -0.05 15.81
CA VAL A 328 9.13 -0.41 16.39
C VAL A 328 9.29 -1.51 17.44
N SER A 329 8.91 -1.26 18.69
CA SER A 329 8.96 -2.24 19.78
C SER A 329 8.13 -3.49 19.47
N ASP A 330 8.56 -4.66 19.91
CA ASP A 330 7.88 -5.95 19.65
C ASP A 330 6.48 -6.04 20.27
N SER A 331 6.21 -5.22 21.30
CA SER A 331 4.87 -5.03 21.88
C SER A 331 3.85 -4.45 20.90
N VAL A 332 4.28 -3.75 19.85
CA VAL A 332 3.38 -3.18 18.84
C VAL A 332 2.75 -4.29 18.00
N LYS A 333 1.46 -4.53 18.27
CA LYS A 333 0.56 -5.50 17.66
C LYS A 333 -0.71 -4.79 17.18
N GLY A 334 -1.45 -5.43 16.29
CA GLY A 334 -2.68 -4.89 15.72
C GLY A 334 -2.62 -4.73 14.20
N ASN A 335 -3.81 -4.70 13.60
CA ASN A 335 -4.00 -4.41 12.20
C ASN A 335 -4.78 -3.09 12.04
N LEU A 336 -4.59 -2.44 10.90
CA LEU A 336 -5.16 -1.14 10.59
C LEU A 336 -5.75 -1.15 9.17
N THR A 337 -6.93 -0.53 9.02
CA THR A 337 -7.45 -0.07 7.73
C THR A 337 -7.31 1.45 7.70
N LEU A 338 -6.49 1.95 6.77
CA LEU A 338 -6.10 3.35 6.68
C LEU A 338 -5.99 3.76 5.21
N ARG A 339 -6.68 4.84 4.85
CA ARG A 339 -6.62 5.40 3.49
C ARG A 339 -6.32 6.89 3.55
N LEU A 340 -5.26 7.31 2.88
CA LEU A 340 -4.71 8.67 2.90
C LEU A 340 -4.71 9.25 1.49
N LYS A 341 -5.09 10.52 1.34
CA LYS A 341 -5.01 11.26 0.09
C LYS A 341 -4.51 12.69 0.33
N ASN A 342 -3.42 13.05 -0.36
CA ASN A 342 -2.74 14.35 -0.25
C ASN A 342 -2.09 14.65 1.13
N VAL A 343 -1.91 13.64 2.00
CA VAL A 343 -1.52 13.83 3.42
C VAL A 343 0.00 13.92 3.57
N PRO A 344 0.56 14.87 4.35
CA PRO A 344 1.98 14.89 4.73
C PRO A 344 2.40 13.63 5.52
N TRP A 345 3.61 13.10 5.31
CA TRP A 345 4.03 11.85 5.99
C TRP A 345 4.09 11.94 7.52
N ASP A 346 4.37 13.13 8.06
CA ASP A 346 4.46 13.43 9.49
C ASP A 346 3.07 13.48 10.13
N GLN A 347 2.09 14.09 9.44
CA GLN A 347 0.68 14.03 9.82
C GLN A 347 0.13 12.60 9.70
N ALA A 348 0.53 11.84 8.67
CA ALA A 348 0.16 10.43 8.50
C ALA A 348 0.70 9.54 9.63
N LEU A 349 1.96 9.73 10.03
CA LEU A 349 2.56 9.04 11.19
C LEU A 349 1.77 9.35 12.47
N ALA A 350 1.45 10.62 12.72
CA ALA A 350 0.65 11.02 13.88
C ALA A 350 -0.75 10.36 13.90
N ILE A 351 -1.44 10.30 12.75
CA ILE A 351 -2.74 9.61 12.60
C ILE A 351 -2.62 8.13 12.96
N ILE A 352 -1.58 7.43 12.47
CA ILE A 352 -1.35 6.00 12.76
C ILE A 352 -1.10 5.78 14.25
N LEU A 353 -0.23 6.59 14.85
CA LEU A 353 0.10 6.49 16.28
C LEU A 353 -1.15 6.69 17.15
N GLN A 354 -1.93 7.76 16.88
CA GLN A 354 -3.17 8.06 17.60
C GLN A 354 -4.22 6.95 17.43
N THR A 355 -4.39 6.41 16.23
CA THR A 355 -5.39 5.35 15.92
C THR A 355 -5.05 4.01 16.59
N GLN A 356 -3.81 3.80 17.02
CA GLN A 356 -3.32 2.52 17.56
C GLN A 356 -2.84 2.62 19.01
N GLY A 357 -3.07 3.75 19.70
CA GLY A 357 -2.65 3.95 21.09
C GLY A 357 -1.12 3.97 21.29
N LEU A 358 -0.37 4.24 20.22
CA LEU A 358 1.09 4.24 20.22
C LEU A 358 1.63 5.65 20.48
N GLY A 359 2.82 5.72 21.06
CA GLY A 359 3.61 6.93 21.15
C GLY A 359 4.91 6.81 20.35
N MET A 360 5.63 7.93 20.25
CA MET A 360 6.95 7.97 19.62
C MET A 360 7.96 8.77 20.43
N ARG A 361 9.23 8.39 20.33
CA ARG A 361 10.38 9.13 20.88
C ARG A 361 11.45 9.29 19.83
N ARG A 362 11.90 10.52 19.62
CA ARG A 362 12.89 10.87 18.58
C ARG A 362 14.24 11.18 19.21
N SER A 363 15.23 10.36 18.90
CA SER A 363 16.63 10.55 19.24
C SER A 363 17.42 10.87 17.97
N GLY A 364 17.48 12.16 17.62
CA GLY A 364 18.14 12.65 16.41
C GLY A 364 17.47 12.14 15.12
N ASN A 365 18.10 11.17 14.47
CA ASN A 365 17.61 10.54 13.23
C ASN A 365 16.88 9.19 13.43
N VAL A 366 16.77 8.73 14.68
CA VAL A 366 16.04 7.51 15.05
C VAL A 366 14.72 7.89 15.72
N ILE A 367 13.63 7.22 15.34
CA ILE A 367 12.32 7.32 15.97
C ILE A 367 11.97 5.96 16.56
N TRP A 368 11.97 5.85 17.88
CA TRP A 368 11.43 4.68 18.59
C TRP A 368 9.91 4.81 18.69
N VAL A 369 9.18 3.73 18.39
CA VAL A 369 7.71 3.64 18.46
C VAL A 369 7.32 2.44 19.33
N ALA A 370 6.45 2.66 20.30
CA ALA A 370 5.98 1.66 21.25
C ALA A 370 4.56 2.03 21.75
N PRO A 371 3.83 1.11 22.42
CA PRO A 371 2.59 1.46 23.12
C PRO A 371 2.85 2.56 24.15
N ASN A 372 1.88 3.45 24.37
CA ASN A 372 2.06 4.59 25.29
C ASN A 372 2.46 4.14 26.71
N ASP A 373 1.89 3.04 27.21
CA ASP A 373 2.19 2.51 28.55
C ASP A 373 3.66 2.09 28.71
N GLU A 374 4.25 1.51 27.66
CA GLU A 374 5.66 1.10 27.63
C GLU A 374 6.60 2.32 27.66
N ILE A 375 6.22 3.39 26.95
CA ILE A 375 6.97 4.66 26.93
C ILE A 375 6.91 5.33 28.31
N VAL A 376 5.72 5.41 28.92
CA VAL A 376 5.53 6.02 30.25
C VAL A 376 6.23 5.23 31.34
N ALA A 377 6.15 3.89 31.31
CA ALA A 377 6.87 3.03 32.25
C ALA A 377 8.40 3.22 32.14
N ARG A 378 8.93 3.26 30.92
CA ARG A 378 10.34 3.50 30.67
C ARG A 378 10.80 4.87 31.13
N GLU A 379 10.04 5.93 30.83
CA GLU A 379 10.34 7.28 31.30
C GLU A 379 10.37 7.38 32.82
N LYS A 380 9.43 6.72 33.51
CA LYS A 380 9.39 6.72 34.97
C LYS A 380 10.69 6.14 35.53
N LEU A 381 11.13 4.99 35.02
CA LEU A 381 12.38 4.35 35.42
C LEU A 381 13.62 5.21 35.11
N GLU A 382 13.69 5.80 33.92
CA GLU A 382 14.81 6.68 33.52
C GLU A 382 14.88 7.95 34.39
N ASN A 383 13.73 8.54 34.77
CA ASN A 383 13.67 9.68 35.69
C ASN A 383 13.95 9.31 37.15
N GLU A 384 13.53 8.14 37.61
CA GLU A 384 13.81 7.65 38.97
C GLU A 384 15.31 7.31 39.13
N ALA A 385 15.92 6.63 38.16
CA ALA A 385 17.36 6.38 38.13
C ALA A 385 18.16 7.70 38.10
N ARG A 386 17.74 8.69 37.29
CA ARG A 386 18.36 10.03 37.28
C ARG A 386 18.30 10.72 38.64
N LYS A 387 17.15 10.67 39.33
CA LYS A 387 17.02 11.23 40.69
C LYS A 387 17.90 10.51 41.70
N GLN A 388 18.02 9.18 41.62
CA GLN A 388 18.90 8.39 42.49
C GLN A 388 20.37 8.77 42.31
N LEU A 389 20.81 8.99 41.07
CA LEU A 389 22.17 9.46 40.77
C LEU A 389 22.43 10.86 41.35
N GLN A 390 21.51 11.81 41.15
CA GLN A 390 21.62 13.17 41.71
C GLN A 390 21.61 13.18 43.25
N ASN A 391 20.78 12.34 43.87
CA ASN A 391 20.74 12.17 45.32
C ASN A 391 21.96 11.41 45.89
N SER A 392 22.83 10.88 45.02
CA SER A 392 24.07 10.19 45.39
C SER A 392 25.32 11.07 45.25
N GLU A 393 25.14 12.37 44.99
CA GLU A 393 26.23 13.34 45.05
C GLU A 393 26.72 13.50 46.51
N PRO A 394 28.02 13.35 46.81
CA PRO A 394 28.51 13.28 48.17
C PRO A 394 28.47 14.64 48.87
N LEU A 395 27.62 14.76 49.89
CA LEU A 395 27.54 15.92 50.79
C LEU A 395 28.92 16.25 51.38
N ARG A 396 29.44 17.44 51.05
CA ARG A 396 30.66 17.99 51.66
C ARG A 396 30.28 18.97 52.75
N PHE A 397 30.82 18.77 53.95
CA PHE A 397 30.76 19.76 55.03
C PHE A 397 31.93 20.73 54.88
N GLU A 398 31.62 22.02 54.76
CA GLU A 398 32.60 23.11 54.79
C GLU A 398 32.38 23.93 56.07
N SER A 399 33.44 24.16 56.84
CA SER A 399 33.37 24.86 58.12
C SER A 399 33.86 26.30 57.97
N ILE A 400 32.92 27.24 57.89
CA ILE A 400 33.24 28.67 57.77
C ILE A 400 33.47 29.23 59.18
N GLN A 401 34.74 29.45 59.53
CA GLN A 401 35.11 30.04 60.81
C GLN A 401 34.84 31.57 60.81
N VAL A 402 33.71 31.98 61.39
CA VAL A 402 33.34 33.40 61.52
C VAL A 402 34.17 34.05 62.64
N ASN A 403 35.19 34.80 62.26
CA ASN A 403 35.94 35.66 63.17
C ASN A 403 35.20 37.00 63.33
N TYR A 404 34.82 37.35 64.55
CA TYR A 404 34.19 38.64 64.86
C TYR A 404 35.16 39.79 64.58
N ALA A 405 34.73 40.77 63.79
CA ALA A 405 35.40 42.07 63.74
C ALA A 405 35.23 42.76 65.10
N LYS A 406 36.32 43.27 65.68
CA LYS A 406 36.25 44.17 66.84
C LYS A 406 35.80 45.55 66.36
N ALA A 407 34.84 46.12 67.10
CA ALA A 407 34.54 47.55 67.08
C ALA A 407 35.57 48.33 67.92
#